data_AF-A0A060XI01-F1
#
_entry.id   AF-A0A060XI01-F1
#
_cell.length_a   1.000
_cell.length_b   1.000
_cell.length_c   1.000
_cell.angle_alpha   90.00
_cell.angle_beta   90.00
_cell.angle_gamma   90.00
#
_symmetry.space_group_name_H-M   'P 1'
#
loop_
_entity.id
_entity.type
_entity.pdbx_description
1 polymer ?
#
loop_
_entity_poly.entity_id
_entity_poly.type
_entity_poly.pdbx_seq_one_letter_code
_entity_poly.pdbx_strand_id
1 'polypeptide(L)'
;MVIRICTLCNKKNKVRTPGIADDLNPAHLLTVFLPLSYFEKRSWLSADHAIAYTFLYSQLTCINQLFAHETDDMGIKCIFPGALILCVNVASIVLSSEHEAGALPTLSQLPFLTVWNAPTAQCKSRYGVDLDLGVFNIVSNQNQSFMGDNITIFYNTKLGLYPRYNQGEAVNGGVPQNSSLLEHLRATSEDLRTYMPDRDFQGLAVVDWESWRPLWERNWEGMKVYWEGSRALVRSKHPDWSPAQVEVVARKEFEDAARAFMEGTLRLGEQERPKGMWGFYGFPSCYNYYKNTTYNYTGECPQIELKRNDDLFWLWNVSSALYPDIYLDLGMRGLGNGILLYTHHRVMEAMRVGAQVTPMVPPVFPYARIVYTYSLEFLSQAGTPLFSMLFCTANPYCLSVQ
;
A
#
# COMPACT_ATOMS: atom_id res chain seq x y z
N MET A 1 -0.68 3.48 -3.63
CA MET A 1 -0.15 3.16 -2.28
C MET A 1 -1.11 2.24 -1.54
N VAL A 2 -0.60 1.24 -0.81
CA VAL A 2 -1.41 0.31 0.00
C VAL A 2 -1.12 0.54 1.48
N ILE A 3 -2.14 0.81 2.29
CA ILE A 3 -2.02 1.00 3.73
C ILE A 3 -2.26 -0.35 4.42
N ARG A 4 -1.26 -0.85 5.14
CA ARG A 4 -1.35 -2.09 5.92
C ARG A 4 -1.27 -1.79 7.40
N ILE A 5 -2.09 -2.49 8.20
CA ILE A 5 -1.99 -2.51 9.67
C ILE A 5 -2.23 -3.94 10.10
N CYS A 6 -1.30 -4.54 10.84
CA CYS A 6 -1.43 -5.95 11.23
C CYS A 6 -2.42 -6.16 12.40
N THR A 7 -2.54 -5.17 13.30
CA THR A 7 -3.39 -5.25 14.49
C THR A 7 -3.93 -3.88 14.87
N LEU A 8 -5.15 -3.55 14.44
CA LEU A 8 -5.87 -2.37 14.93
C LEU A 8 -6.91 -2.72 16.00
N CYS A 9 -7.53 -3.90 15.88
CA CYS A 9 -8.69 -4.30 16.68
C CYS A 9 -8.55 -5.72 17.27
N ASN A 10 -7.36 -6.06 17.78
CA ASN A 10 -7.08 -7.37 18.38
C ASN A 10 -6.54 -7.23 19.82
N LYS A 11 -7.29 -7.72 20.82
CA LYS A 11 -7.02 -7.54 22.26
C LYS A 11 -5.79 -8.29 22.80
N LYS A 12 -5.01 -8.99 21.95
CA LYS A 12 -4.05 -10.03 22.38
C LYS A 12 -2.57 -9.64 22.46
N ASN A 13 -2.19 -8.38 22.27
CA ASN A 13 -0.82 -7.93 22.55
C ASN A 13 -0.75 -7.18 23.89
N LYS A 14 -1.02 -7.90 24.99
CA LYS A 14 -0.41 -7.55 26.29
C LYS A 14 1.06 -7.93 26.21
N VAL A 15 1.89 -7.06 25.62
CA VAL A 15 3.31 -7.06 25.96
C VAL A 15 3.38 -6.55 27.39
N ARG A 16 3.81 -7.39 28.33
CA ARG A 16 4.10 -6.97 29.71
C ARG A 16 5.27 -5.99 29.67
N THR A 17 4.98 -4.70 29.60
CA THR A 17 5.87 -3.65 30.11
C THR A 17 5.44 -3.34 31.55
N PRO A 18 6.31 -3.47 32.56
CA PRO A 18 5.98 -3.02 33.90
C PRO A 18 5.98 -1.49 33.92
N GLY A 19 4.83 -0.90 34.27
CA GLY A 19 4.75 0.48 34.74
C GLY A 19 4.38 1.56 33.72
N ILE A 20 3.26 1.41 33.00
CA ILE A 20 2.44 2.56 32.56
C ILE A 20 0.97 2.12 32.70
N ALA A 21 0.19 2.93 33.42
CA ALA A 21 -1.20 2.66 33.78
C ALA A 21 -2.13 2.56 32.57
N ASP A 22 -3.18 1.77 32.77
CA ASP A 22 -4.30 1.49 31.89
C ASP A 22 -5.02 2.77 31.42
N ASP A 23 -5.28 2.88 30.11
CA ASP A 23 -6.50 3.41 29.46
C ASP A 23 -6.21 3.87 28.03
N LEU A 24 -6.32 2.96 27.05
CA LEU A 24 -6.46 3.35 25.65
C LEU A 24 -7.95 3.60 25.35
N ASN A 25 -8.36 4.85 25.52
CA ASN A 25 -9.70 5.34 25.17
C ASN A 25 -9.86 5.36 23.62
N PRO A 26 -10.92 4.76 23.04
CA PRO A 26 -11.24 4.80 21.61
C PRO A 26 -11.31 6.22 20.99
N ALA A 27 -11.48 7.26 21.82
CA ALA A 27 -11.44 8.65 21.38
C ALA A 27 -10.11 9.06 20.71
N HIS A 28 -8.99 8.42 21.04
CA HIS A 28 -7.69 8.73 20.43
C HIS A 28 -7.55 8.31 18.97
N LEU A 29 -8.37 7.36 18.50
CA LEU A 29 -8.42 7.00 17.08
C LEU A 29 -9.11 8.09 16.26
N LEU A 30 -10.11 8.79 16.81
CA LEU A 30 -10.79 9.91 16.13
C LEU A 30 -9.97 11.20 16.15
N THR A 31 -9.13 11.43 17.18
CA THR A 31 -8.29 12.65 17.25
C THR A 31 -7.16 12.66 16.21
N VAL A 32 -6.77 11.50 15.68
CA VAL A 32 -5.85 11.41 14.53
C VAL A 32 -6.54 11.83 13.22
N PHE A 33 -7.87 11.86 13.18
CA PHE A 33 -8.65 12.21 11.99
C PHE A 33 -9.25 13.63 12.01
N LEU A 34 -9.35 14.31 13.16
CA LEU A 34 -9.69 15.73 13.27
C LEU A 34 -9.00 16.33 14.52
N PRO A 35 -8.25 17.45 14.39
CA PRO A 35 -8.86 18.72 14.82
C PRO A 35 -8.50 19.96 13.97
N LEU A 36 -9.53 20.79 13.83
CA LEU A 36 -9.67 22.14 13.25
C LEU A 36 -8.78 23.25 13.87
N SER A 37 -7.61 22.94 14.43
CA SER A 37 -6.83 23.93 15.19
C SER A 37 -5.36 24.00 14.76
N TYR A 38 -5.09 24.40 13.51
CA TYR A 38 -3.72 24.79 13.12
C TYR A 38 -3.62 25.84 12.01
N PHE A 39 -4.67 26.64 11.78
CA PHE A 39 -4.64 27.76 10.80
C PHE A 39 -4.42 29.14 11.41
N GLU A 40 -4.13 29.26 12.71
CA GLU A 40 -3.98 30.59 13.34
C GLU A 40 -2.55 31.12 13.45
N LYS A 41 -1.50 30.35 13.15
CA LYS A 41 -0.13 30.85 13.34
C LYS A 41 0.84 30.38 12.26
N ARG A 42 0.85 31.08 11.13
CA ARG A 42 2.07 31.46 10.40
C ARG A 42 1.76 32.48 9.31
N SER A 43 2.29 33.68 9.51
CA SER A 43 2.27 34.83 8.61
C SER A 43 3.19 34.60 7.40
N TRP A 44 2.65 34.03 6.32
CA TRP A 44 3.20 34.17 4.96
C TRP A 44 2.04 34.06 3.96
N LEU A 45 1.31 35.17 3.76
CA LEU A 45 0.30 35.29 2.70
C LEU A 45 0.79 36.35 1.71
N SER A 46 1.08 35.92 0.49
CA SER A 46 1.22 36.81 -0.66
C SER A 46 -0.14 37.40 -1.03
N ALA A 47 -0.13 38.60 -1.61
CA ALA A 47 -1.30 39.48 -1.81
C ALA A 47 -2.47 38.86 -2.62
N ASP A 48 -2.25 37.76 -3.34
CA ASP A 48 -3.28 37.13 -4.17
C ASP A 48 -4.30 36.30 -3.36
N HIS A 49 -3.97 35.91 -2.11
CA HIS A 49 -4.88 35.16 -1.24
C HIS A 49 -5.89 36.04 -0.47
N ALA A 50 -5.68 37.35 -0.42
CA ALA A 50 -6.59 38.27 0.28
C ALA A 50 -7.91 38.48 -0.47
N ILE A 51 -7.89 38.41 -1.80
CA ILE A 51 -9.06 38.67 -2.66
C ILE A 51 -10.09 37.53 -2.58
N ALA A 52 -9.64 36.28 -2.46
CA ALA A 52 -10.53 35.12 -2.28
C ALA A 52 -11.23 35.11 -0.91
N TYR A 53 -10.54 35.60 0.14
CA TYR A 53 -11.10 35.68 1.49
C TYR A 53 -12.20 36.76 1.61
N THR A 54 -12.06 37.89 0.90
CA THR A 54 -13.10 38.94 0.89
C THR A 54 -14.37 38.49 0.17
N PHE A 55 -14.26 37.63 -0.85
CA PHE A 55 -15.41 37.12 -1.59
C PHE A 55 -16.25 36.13 -0.76
N LEU A 56 -15.60 35.20 -0.03
CA LEU A 56 -16.31 34.26 0.84
C LEU A 56 -16.98 34.93 2.04
N TYR A 57 -16.34 35.95 2.64
CA TYR A 57 -16.93 36.65 3.80
C TYR A 57 -18.18 37.46 3.43
N SER A 58 -18.26 37.96 2.18
CA SER A 58 -19.42 38.70 1.67
C SER A 58 -20.62 37.81 1.32
N GLN A 59 -20.40 36.53 0.98
CA GLN A 59 -21.49 35.59 0.68
C GLN A 59 -22.07 34.91 1.93
N LEU A 60 -21.24 34.67 2.95
CA LEU A 60 -21.68 34.10 4.24
C LEU A 60 -22.44 35.09 5.14
N THR A 61 -22.28 36.40 4.93
CA THR A 61 -23.11 37.42 5.62
C THR A 61 -24.47 37.63 4.95
N CYS A 62 -24.65 37.20 3.70
CA CYS A 62 -25.92 37.33 2.97
C CYS A 62 -26.91 36.18 3.25
N ILE A 63 -26.42 35.02 3.68
CA ILE A 63 -27.26 33.84 3.97
C ILE A 63 -27.83 33.86 5.40
N ASN A 64 -27.16 34.53 6.35
CA ASN A 64 -27.60 34.62 7.75
C ASN A 64 -28.59 35.77 8.06
N GLN A 65 -29.02 36.55 7.07
CA GLN A 65 -30.05 37.60 7.24
C GLN A 65 -31.43 37.22 6.67
N LEU A 66 -31.62 36.00 6.16
CA LEU A 66 -32.90 35.56 5.55
C LEU A 66 -33.81 34.75 6.48
N PHE A 67 -33.44 34.56 7.75
CA PHE A 67 -34.30 33.92 8.75
C PHE A 67 -34.41 34.75 10.03
N ALA A 68 -35.10 35.89 9.95
CA ALA A 68 -35.64 36.60 11.11
C ALA A 68 -36.87 37.46 10.74
N HIS A 69 -38.03 37.07 11.26
CA HIS A 69 -39.29 37.81 11.48
C HIS A 69 -40.07 38.50 10.34
N GLU A 70 -41.27 37.94 10.11
CA GLU A 70 -42.64 38.51 10.09
C GLU A 70 -42.98 39.99 9.79
N THR A 71 -44.08 40.10 9.01
CA THR A 71 -45.19 41.10 8.98
C THR A 71 -45.11 42.39 8.15
N ASP A 72 -46.09 42.47 7.25
CA ASP A 72 -46.96 43.58 6.82
C ASP A 72 -46.46 44.86 6.08
N ASP A 73 -47.08 44.99 4.89
CA ASP A 73 -47.71 46.15 4.25
C ASP A 73 -46.96 47.18 3.37
N MET A 74 -47.61 47.40 2.21
CA MET A 74 -47.58 48.53 1.26
C MET A 74 -46.29 49.24 0.83
N GLY A 75 -46.05 49.26 -0.50
CA GLY A 75 -45.59 50.47 -1.20
C GLY A 75 -44.42 50.32 -2.19
N ILE A 76 -44.77 50.26 -3.48
CA ILE A 76 -44.05 50.75 -4.68
C ILE A 76 -42.50 50.74 -4.63
N LYS A 77 -41.86 49.91 -5.48
CA LYS A 77 -40.49 50.20 -5.95
C LYS A 77 -40.18 49.58 -7.33
N CYS A 78 -39.92 50.49 -8.27
CA CYS A 78 -38.94 50.48 -9.35
C CYS A 78 -38.58 49.14 -10.02
N ILE A 79 -38.96 49.04 -11.29
CA ILE A 79 -38.43 48.09 -12.28
C ILE A 79 -36.93 48.36 -12.46
N PHE A 80 -36.07 47.39 -12.14
CA PHE A 80 -34.65 47.36 -12.52
C PHE A 80 -34.35 46.08 -13.33
N PRO A 81 -33.43 46.15 -14.33
CA PRO A 81 -33.30 45.18 -15.41
C PRO A 81 -32.46 43.95 -15.00
N GLY A 82 -32.94 43.19 -14.01
CA GLY A 82 -32.32 41.93 -13.58
C GLY A 82 -32.87 40.66 -14.26
N ALA A 83 -34.03 40.76 -14.91
CA ALA A 83 -34.76 39.59 -15.40
C ALA A 83 -34.18 38.97 -16.69
N LEU A 84 -33.39 39.72 -17.48
CA LEU A 84 -32.84 39.22 -18.74
C LEU A 84 -31.56 38.39 -18.57
N ILE A 85 -30.82 38.59 -17.46
CA ILE A 85 -29.55 37.88 -17.19
C ILE A 85 -29.81 36.51 -16.54
N LEU A 86 -30.97 36.32 -15.91
CA LEU A 86 -31.35 35.04 -15.31
C LEU A 86 -31.75 33.99 -16.36
N CYS A 87 -32.36 34.40 -17.48
CA CYS A 87 -32.84 33.46 -18.49
C CYS A 87 -31.71 32.87 -19.37
N VAL A 88 -30.63 33.61 -19.60
CA VAL A 88 -29.49 33.13 -20.43
C VAL A 88 -28.63 32.10 -19.67
N ASN A 89 -28.58 32.18 -18.34
CA ASN A 89 -27.84 31.22 -17.52
C ASN A 89 -28.60 29.90 -17.31
N VAL A 90 -29.94 29.92 -17.27
CA VAL A 90 -30.74 28.68 -17.15
C VAL A 90 -30.73 27.88 -18.46
N ALA A 91 -30.76 28.55 -19.63
CA ALA A 91 -30.68 27.86 -20.92
C ALA A 91 -29.32 27.19 -21.18
N SER A 92 -28.23 27.74 -20.62
CA SER A 92 -26.89 27.16 -20.73
C SER A 92 -26.69 25.94 -19.80
N ILE A 93 -27.44 25.87 -18.70
CA ILE A 93 -27.42 24.74 -17.75
C ILE A 93 -28.26 23.56 -18.27
N VAL A 94 -29.29 23.80 -19.08
CA VAL A 94 -30.18 22.73 -19.59
C VAL A 94 -29.64 22.06 -20.87
N LEU A 95 -28.66 22.65 -21.57
CA LEU A 95 -28.04 22.05 -22.77
C LEU A 95 -26.74 21.26 -22.51
N SER A 96 -26.37 21.03 -21.25
CA SER A 96 -25.17 20.26 -20.89
C SER A 96 -25.45 18.97 -20.10
N SER A 97 -26.71 18.53 -19.98
CA SER A 97 -27.09 17.30 -19.28
C SER A 97 -27.39 16.10 -20.20
N GLU A 98 -26.53 15.87 -21.18
CA GLU A 98 -26.40 14.54 -21.80
C GLU A 98 -24.95 14.09 -21.71
N HIS A 99 -24.41 14.05 -20.48
CA HIS A 99 -23.34 13.11 -20.21
C HIS A 99 -24.00 11.75 -19.98
N GLU A 100 -23.85 10.86 -20.97
CA GLU A 100 -23.94 9.42 -20.74
C GLU A 100 -23.30 9.10 -19.40
N ALA A 101 -23.96 8.25 -18.61
CA ALA A 101 -23.41 7.70 -17.38
C ALA A 101 -22.15 6.88 -17.73
N GLY A 102 -21.03 7.57 -17.91
CA GLY A 102 -19.72 6.98 -18.13
C GLY A 102 -19.41 6.08 -16.96
N ALA A 103 -19.00 4.84 -17.25
CA ALA A 103 -18.60 3.88 -16.23
C ALA A 103 -17.60 4.54 -15.25
N LEU A 104 -17.80 4.30 -13.96
CA LEU A 104 -16.84 4.72 -12.92
C LEU A 104 -15.42 4.27 -13.33
N PRO A 105 -14.40 5.14 -13.20
CA PRO A 105 -13.07 4.80 -13.64
C PRO A 105 -12.57 3.54 -12.93
N THR A 106 -11.97 2.62 -13.68
CA THR A 106 -11.34 1.42 -13.11
C THR A 106 -10.17 1.84 -12.22
N LEU A 107 -9.80 1.04 -11.21
CA LEU A 107 -8.69 1.36 -10.29
C LEU A 107 -7.38 1.73 -11.01
N SER A 108 -7.19 1.19 -12.21
CA SER A 108 -6.05 1.46 -13.11
C SER A 108 -6.05 2.84 -13.78
N GLN A 109 -7.16 3.58 -13.77
CA GLN A 109 -7.31 4.89 -14.43
C GLN A 109 -7.04 6.07 -13.49
N LEU A 110 -6.86 5.81 -12.19
CA LEU A 110 -6.58 6.86 -11.21
C LEU A 110 -5.06 7.16 -11.17
N PRO A 111 -4.65 8.44 -11.29
CA PRO A 111 -3.23 8.80 -11.28
C PRO A 111 -2.55 8.50 -9.94
N PHE A 112 -3.33 8.52 -8.86
CA PHE A 112 -2.90 8.06 -7.54
C PHE A 112 -4.05 7.35 -6.83
N LEU A 113 -3.81 6.11 -6.42
CA LEU A 113 -4.78 5.28 -5.71
C LEU A 113 -4.27 4.93 -4.31
N THR A 114 -5.11 5.15 -3.29
CA THR A 114 -4.86 4.69 -1.92
C THR A 114 -5.78 3.52 -1.60
N VAL A 115 -5.20 2.39 -1.20
CA VAL A 115 -5.94 1.16 -0.88
C VAL A 115 -5.76 0.78 0.58
N TRP A 116 -6.84 0.48 1.29
CA TRP A 116 -6.85 -0.02 2.66
C TRP A 116 -6.73 -1.54 2.69
N ASN A 117 -5.64 -2.04 3.25
CA ASN A 117 -5.36 -3.46 3.44
C ASN A 117 -5.05 -3.76 4.91
N ALA A 118 -6.00 -3.40 5.80
CA ALA A 118 -5.96 -3.75 7.21
C ALA A 118 -7.19 -4.60 7.59
N PRO A 119 -7.06 -5.55 8.54
CA PRO A 119 -8.13 -6.45 8.95
C PRO A 119 -9.10 -5.76 9.93
N THR A 120 -9.78 -4.71 9.47
CA THR A 120 -10.62 -3.84 10.31
C THR A 120 -12.09 -4.28 10.39
N ALA A 121 -12.51 -5.34 9.68
CA ALA A 121 -13.84 -5.94 9.83
C ALA A 121 -14.19 -6.31 11.30
N GLN A 122 -13.18 -6.64 12.11
CA GLN A 122 -13.37 -6.93 13.54
C GLN A 122 -13.66 -5.68 14.38
N CYS A 123 -13.32 -4.48 13.92
CA CYS A 123 -13.57 -3.23 14.63
C CYS A 123 -15.07 -2.99 14.79
N LYS A 124 -15.83 -3.11 13.69
CA LYS A 124 -17.29 -2.96 13.70
C LYS A 124 -17.96 -4.09 14.48
N SER A 125 -17.63 -5.34 14.16
CA SER A 125 -18.30 -6.51 14.75
C SER A 125 -18.01 -6.72 16.24
N ARG A 126 -16.83 -6.34 16.74
CA ARG A 126 -16.47 -6.53 18.16
C ARG A 126 -16.60 -5.28 19.02
N TYR A 127 -16.43 -4.10 18.44
CA TYR A 127 -16.32 -2.85 19.19
C TYR A 127 -17.32 -1.77 18.73
N GLY A 128 -18.15 -2.04 17.71
CA GLY A 128 -19.09 -1.05 17.17
C GLY A 128 -18.40 0.13 16.47
N VAL A 129 -17.08 0.03 16.23
CA VAL A 129 -16.30 1.09 15.57
C VAL A 129 -16.37 0.86 14.06
N ASP A 130 -17.15 1.69 13.38
CA ASP A 130 -17.16 1.76 11.93
C ASP A 130 -16.11 2.79 11.46
N LEU A 131 -15.30 2.40 10.48
CA LEU A 131 -14.27 3.27 9.91
C LEU A 131 -14.77 3.77 8.57
N ASP A 132 -15.14 5.05 8.51
CA ASP A 132 -15.52 5.70 7.26
C ASP A 132 -14.27 6.10 6.47
N LEU A 133 -13.83 5.19 5.60
CA LEU A 133 -12.67 5.38 4.73
C LEU A 133 -13.02 6.17 3.45
N GLY A 134 -14.31 6.30 3.13
CA GLY A 134 -14.77 6.97 1.92
C GLY A 134 -14.46 8.47 1.93
N VAL A 135 -14.45 9.09 3.11
CA VAL A 135 -14.08 10.50 3.32
C VAL A 135 -12.67 10.84 2.81
N PHE A 136 -11.78 9.85 2.72
CA PHE A 136 -10.38 10.05 2.33
C PHE A 136 -10.05 9.54 0.92
N ASN A 137 -11.06 9.20 0.11
CA ASN A 137 -10.88 8.52 -1.18
C ASN A 137 -10.05 7.23 -1.06
N ILE A 138 -10.10 6.57 0.10
CA ILE A 138 -9.37 5.32 0.34
C ILE A 138 -10.26 4.16 -0.11
N VAL A 139 -9.79 3.44 -1.12
CA VAL A 139 -10.46 2.24 -1.61
C VAL A 139 -10.28 1.12 -0.58
N SER A 140 -11.39 0.48 -0.20
CA SER A 140 -11.38 -0.66 0.72
C SER A 140 -12.27 -1.77 0.18
N ASN A 141 -12.02 -3.00 0.58
CA ASN A 141 -12.91 -4.10 0.21
C ASN A 141 -14.28 -3.93 0.89
N GLN A 142 -15.31 -4.49 0.26
CA GLN A 142 -16.64 -4.58 0.85
C GLN A 142 -16.57 -5.23 2.24
N ASN A 143 -17.34 -4.70 3.19
CA ASN A 143 -17.33 -5.14 4.60
C ASN A 143 -15.95 -5.10 5.26
N GLN A 144 -15.00 -4.34 4.72
CA GLN A 144 -13.61 -4.29 5.16
C GLN A 144 -12.97 -5.69 5.19
N SER A 145 -13.37 -6.55 4.26
CA SER A 145 -12.82 -7.90 4.13
C SER A 145 -11.33 -7.85 3.83
N PHE A 146 -10.58 -8.80 4.35
CA PHE A 146 -9.13 -8.82 4.17
C PHE A 146 -8.72 -9.32 2.77
N MET A 147 -9.56 -10.16 2.15
CA MET A 147 -9.49 -10.60 0.76
C MET A 147 -10.83 -10.24 0.11
N GLY A 148 -10.79 -9.52 -1.00
CA GLY A 148 -11.99 -8.99 -1.67
C GLY A 148 -11.65 -8.31 -3.00
N ASP A 149 -12.66 -7.67 -3.59
CA ASP A 149 -12.67 -7.26 -5.00
C ASP A 149 -11.66 -6.16 -5.36
N ASN A 150 -11.24 -5.33 -4.39
CA ASN A 150 -10.28 -4.26 -4.62
C ASN A 150 -8.84 -4.70 -4.33
N ILE A 151 -8.65 -5.53 -3.31
CA ILE A 151 -7.36 -6.09 -2.93
C ILE A 151 -7.51 -7.47 -2.31
N THR A 152 -6.70 -8.42 -2.76
CA THR A 152 -6.54 -9.73 -2.17
C THR A 152 -5.06 -9.99 -1.94
N ILE A 153 -4.69 -10.23 -0.68
CA ILE A 153 -3.33 -10.57 -0.28
C ILE A 153 -3.28 -12.03 0.20
N PHE A 154 -2.39 -12.81 -0.41
CA PHE A 154 -2.20 -14.22 -0.13
C PHE A 154 -0.98 -14.43 0.77
N TYR A 155 -1.23 -14.75 2.04
CA TYR A 155 -0.18 -15.20 2.95
C TYR A 155 0.35 -16.59 2.59
N ASN A 156 1.48 -16.96 3.19
CA ASN A 156 2.22 -18.21 2.99
C ASN A 156 1.43 -19.55 3.13
N THR A 157 0.17 -19.52 3.58
CA THR A 157 -0.72 -20.70 3.68
C THR A 157 -1.98 -20.58 2.81
N LYS A 158 -2.04 -19.59 1.93
CA LYS A 158 -3.27 -19.20 1.21
C LYS A 158 -3.15 -19.26 -0.31
N LEU A 159 -1.99 -19.60 -0.84
CA LEU A 159 -1.78 -19.72 -2.28
C LEU A 159 -0.75 -20.82 -2.57
N GLY A 160 -1.26 -22.00 -2.90
CA GLY A 160 -0.49 -23.16 -3.25
C GLY A 160 0.33 -23.76 -2.10
N LEU A 161 1.13 -24.76 -2.47
CA LEU A 161 2.02 -25.47 -1.54
C LEU A 161 3.37 -24.76 -1.42
N TYR A 162 3.39 -23.56 -0.83
CA TYR A 162 4.61 -22.78 -0.67
C TYR A 162 5.62 -23.50 0.26
N PRO A 163 6.85 -23.82 -0.21
CA PRO A 163 7.86 -24.49 0.58
C PRO A 163 8.49 -23.54 1.60
N ARG A 164 8.54 -23.95 2.86
CA ARG A 164 9.09 -23.11 3.94
C ARG A 164 9.47 -23.94 5.14
N TYR A 165 10.19 -23.33 6.07
CA TYR A 165 10.36 -23.86 7.42
C TYR A 165 9.38 -23.21 8.39
N ASN A 166 8.84 -24.00 9.31
CA ASN A 166 8.02 -23.56 10.44
C ASN A 166 8.63 -24.05 11.74
N GLN A 167 9.22 -23.17 12.55
CA GLN A 167 9.88 -23.56 13.81
C GLN A 167 10.92 -24.69 13.61
N GLY A 168 11.63 -24.67 12.47
CA GLY A 168 12.62 -25.69 12.11
C GLY A 168 12.06 -26.89 11.34
N GLU A 169 10.74 -27.08 11.30
CA GLU A 169 10.11 -28.17 10.56
C GLU A 169 9.92 -27.79 9.09
N ALA A 170 10.27 -28.71 8.19
CA ALA A 170 10.08 -28.52 6.75
C ALA A 170 8.59 -28.68 6.38
N VAL A 171 8.00 -27.63 5.83
CA VAL A 171 6.65 -27.62 5.27
C VAL A 171 6.77 -27.63 3.75
N ASN A 172 6.00 -28.51 3.09
CA ASN A 172 6.02 -28.71 1.64
C ASN A 172 7.44 -28.95 1.09
N GLY A 173 8.30 -29.67 1.80
CA GLY A 173 9.69 -29.95 1.38
C GLY A 173 10.74 -28.96 1.91
N GLY A 174 10.33 -27.84 2.52
CA GLY A 174 11.22 -26.88 3.19
C GLY A 174 11.90 -25.90 2.25
N VAL A 175 12.59 -26.41 1.22
CA VAL A 175 13.27 -25.63 0.17
C VAL A 175 12.64 -25.88 -1.21
N PRO A 176 12.61 -24.90 -2.13
CA PRO A 176 11.86 -25.02 -3.38
C PRO A 176 12.29 -26.17 -4.28
N GLN A 177 13.57 -26.52 -4.32
CA GLN A 177 14.09 -27.64 -5.12
C GLN A 177 13.75 -29.03 -4.56
N ASN A 178 13.15 -29.10 -3.36
CA ASN A 178 12.69 -30.33 -2.73
C ASN A 178 11.16 -30.45 -2.74
N SER A 179 10.49 -29.69 -3.60
CA SER A 179 9.05 -29.51 -3.61
C SER A 179 8.48 -29.70 -5.01
N SER A 180 7.29 -30.29 -5.11
CA SER A 180 6.62 -30.49 -6.40
C SER A 180 5.99 -29.19 -6.90
N LEU A 181 6.58 -28.59 -7.94
CA LEU A 181 6.00 -27.41 -8.60
C LEU A 181 4.62 -27.71 -9.18
N LEU A 182 4.41 -28.90 -9.74
CA LEU A 182 3.13 -29.30 -10.32
C LEU A 182 2.01 -29.34 -9.27
N GLU A 183 2.26 -29.94 -8.12
CA GLU A 183 1.29 -29.98 -7.03
C GLU A 183 1.04 -28.61 -6.44
N HIS A 184 2.11 -27.81 -6.31
CA HIS A 184 2.00 -26.41 -5.91
C HIS A 184 1.04 -25.63 -6.83
N LEU A 185 1.23 -25.69 -8.16
CA LEU A 185 0.39 -24.97 -9.12
C LEU A 185 -1.05 -25.48 -9.15
N ARG A 186 -1.28 -26.79 -8.96
CA ARG A 186 -2.64 -27.34 -8.81
C ARG A 186 -3.35 -26.76 -7.59
N ALA A 187 -2.67 -26.75 -6.44
CA ALA A 187 -3.20 -26.16 -5.21
C ALA A 187 -3.41 -24.65 -5.37
N THR A 188 -2.51 -23.93 -6.03
CA THR A 188 -2.67 -22.51 -6.37
C THR A 188 -3.97 -22.27 -7.15
N SER A 189 -4.24 -23.07 -8.18
CA SER A 189 -5.48 -22.98 -8.96
C SER A 189 -6.75 -23.22 -8.10
N GLU A 190 -6.69 -24.16 -7.15
CA GLU A 190 -7.78 -24.42 -6.19
C GLU A 190 -7.99 -23.24 -5.22
N ASP A 191 -6.91 -22.66 -4.71
CA ASP A 191 -6.94 -21.50 -3.84
C ASP A 191 -7.50 -20.27 -4.55
N LEU A 192 -7.15 -20.03 -5.82
CA LEU A 192 -7.71 -18.94 -6.62
C LEU A 192 -9.22 -19.08 -6.81
N ARG A 193 -9.73 -20.30 -7.05
CA ARG A 193 -11.19 -20.55 -7.11
C ARG A 193 -11.89 -20.23 -5.79
N THR A 194 -11.20 -20.44 -4.68
CA THR A 194 -11.77 -20.28 -3.33
C THR A 194 -11.75 -18.83 -2.88
N TYR A 195 -10.59 -18.17 -2.96
CA TYR A 195 -10.36 -16.85 -2.38
C TYR A 195 -10.56 -15.69 -3.35
N MET A 196 -10.53 -15.95 -4.66
CA MET A 196 -10.72 -14.94 -5.70
C MET A 196 -11.70 -15.47 -6.76
N PRO A 197 -12.96 -15.80 -6.41
CA PRO A 197 -13.87 -16.52 -7.30
C PRO A 197 -14.23 -15.77 -8.58
N ASP A 198 -14.20 -14.43 -8.55
CA ASP A 198 -14.44 -13.60 -9.73
C ASP A 198 -13.27 -13.72 -10.73
N ARG A 199 -13.55 -14.27 -11.91
CA ARG A 199 -12.57 -14.43 -13.00
C ARG A 199 -12.17 -13.11 -13.63
N ASP A 200 -13.02 -12.09 -13.53
CA ASP A 200 -12.80 -10.75 -14.06
C ASP A 200 -12.20 -9.80 -13.02
N PHE A 201 -11.68 -10.33 -11.90
CA PHE A 201 -11.03 -9.55 -10.85
C PHE A 201 -10.01 -8.53 -11.40
N GLN A 202 -10.18 -7.25 -11.06
CA GLN A 202 -9.36 -6.13 -11.54
C GLN A 202 -8.58 -5.43 -10.40
N GLY A 203 -8.62 -6.00 -9.20
CA GLY A 203 -7.98 -5.44 -8.02
C GLY A 203 -6.49 -5.77 -7.91
N LEU A 204 -5.92 -5.42 -6.76
CA LEU A 204 -4.54 -5.76 -6.40
C LEU A 204 -4.47 -7.22 -5.94
N ALA A 205 -3.68 -8.06 -6.62
CA ALA A 205 -3.45 -9.46 -6.30
C ALA A 205 -2.01 -9.64 -5.76
N VAL A 206 -1.89 -9.64 -4.44
CA VAL A 206 -0.59 -9.57 -3.76
C VAL A 206 -0.20 -10.91 -3.18
N VAL A 207 0.96 -11.44 -3.54
CA VAL A 207 1.52 -12.66 -2.93
C VAL A 207 2.51 -12.27 -1.83
N ASP A 208 2.19 -12.61 -0.58
CA ASP A 208 2.99 -12.27 0.60
C ASP A 208 3.79 -13.48 1.11
N TRP A 209 4.86 -13.78 0.36
CA TRP A 209 5.80 -14.85 0.63
C TRP A 209 7.12 -14.30 1.14
N GLU A 210 7.30 -14.35 2.47
CA GLU A 210 8.45 -13.73 3.12
C GLU A 210 9.49 -14.74 3.63
N SER A 211 9.21 -16.05 3.53
CA SER A 211 10.02 -17.07 4.21
C SER A 211 11.42 -17.25 3.62
N TRP A 212 11.62 -17.00 2.33
CA TRP A 212 12.92 -17.02 1.66
C TRP A 212 12.99 -15.92 0.59
N ARG A 213 14.16 -15.72 -0.02
CA ARG A 213 14.37 -14.81 -1.16
C ARG A 213 14.88 -15.60 -2.37
N PRO A 214 14.47 -15.26 -3.60
CA PRO A 214 14.83 -16.04 -4.78
C PRO A 214 16.32 -15.99 -5.14
N LEU A 215 17.06 -14.99 -4.64
CA LEU A 215 18.51 -14.94 -4.76
C LEU A 215 19.16 -15.54 -3.52
N TRP A 216 20.07 -16.49 -3.71
CA TRP A 216 20.79 -17.21 -2.66
C TRP A 216 21.38 -16.26 -1.63
N GLU A 217 22.09 -15.23 -2.09
CA GLU A 217 22.81 -14.27 -1.25
C GLU A 217 21.91 -13.44 -0.32
N ARG A 218 20.58 -13.42 -0.56
CA ARG A 218 19.60 -12.66 0.24
C ARG A 218 18.96 -13.50 1.36
N ASN A 219 19.31 -14.79 1.50
CA ASN A 219 18.78 -15.68 2.54
C ASN A 219 19.63 -15.68 3.82
N TRP A 220 19.96 -14.49 4.31
CA TRP A 220 20.76 -14.29 5.52
C TRP A 220 19.91 -14.30 6.81
N GLU A 221 20.56 -14.18 7.97
CA GLU A 221 19.97 -14.22 9.32
C GLU A 221 18.97 -15.36 9.52
N GLY A 222 17.68 -15.05 9.77
CA GLY A 222 16.63 -16.03 10.01
C GLY A 222 16.34 -16.96 8.82
N MET A 223 16.87 -16.65 7.63
CA MET A 223 16.73 -17.45 6.41
C MET A 223 17.93 -18.38 6.15
N LYS A 224 18.92 -18.45 7.05
CA LYS A 224 20.07 -19.37 6.90
C LYS A 224 19.66 -20.85 6.76
N VAL A 225 18.52 -21.22 7.34
CA VAL A 225 17.95 -22.58 7.24
C VAL A 225 17.75 -23.03 5.79
N TYR A 226 17.51 -22.11 4.84
CA TYR A 226 17.38 -22.44 3.42
C TYR A 226 18.72 -22.81 2.79
N TRP A 227 19.83 -22.18 3.20
CA TRP A 227 21.16 -22.61 2.80
C TRP A 227 21.50 -24.00 3.37
N GLU A 228 21.17 -24.23 4.63
CA GLU A 228 21.42 -25.51 5.31
C GLU A 228 20.60 -26.65 4.69
N GLY A 229 19.30 -26.47 4.50
CA GLY A 229 18.42 -27.43 3.85
C GLY A 229 18.86 -27.76 2.42
N SER A 230 19.21 -26.73 1.64
CA SER A 230 19.69 -26.91 0.26
C SER A 230 21.00 -27.70 0.20
N ARG A 231 21.97 -27.36 1.05
CA ARG A 231 23.24 -28.11 1.13
C ARG A 231 23.05 -29.54 1.61
N ALA A 232 22.16 -29.77 2.58
CA ALA A 232 21.86 -31.09 3.09
C ALA A 232 21.26 -32.00 1.99
N LEU A 233 20.38 -31.45 1.16
CA LEU A 233 19.80 -32.16 0.01
C LEU A 233 20.85 -32.56 -1.03
N VAL A 234 21.81 -31.68 -1.33
CA VAL A 234 22.89 -32.01 -2.27
C VAL A 234 23.85 -33.04 -1.67
N ARG A 235 24.21 -32.91 -0.39
CA ARG A 235 25.07 -33.88 0.32
C ARG A 235 24.45 -35.28 0.39
N SER A 236 23.14 -35.39 0.57
CA SER A 236 22.49 -36.70 0.64
C SER A 236 22.54 -37.45 -0.70
N LYS A 237 22.53 -36.71 -1.82
CA LYS A 237 22.70 -37.27 -3.18
C LYS A 237 24.16 -37.50 -3.55
N HIS A 238 25.07 -36.70 -2.99
CA HIS A 238 26.51 -36.74 -3.29
C HIS A 238 27.37 -36.72 -2.00
N PRO A 239 27.43 -37.84 -1.25
CA PRO A 239 28.14 -37.89 0.04
C PRO A 239 29.65 -37.62 -0.05
N ASP A 240 30.26 -37.94 -1.19
CA ASP A 240 31.71 -37.83 -1.42
C ASP A 240 32.15 -36.46 -1.93
N TRP A 241 31.21 -35.54 -2.18
CA TRP A 241 31.55 -34.21 -2.69
C TRP A 241 32.12 -33.29 -1.62
N SER A 242 33.09 -32.47 -2.03
CA SER A 242 33.65 -31.43 -1.17
C SER A 242 32.59 -30.36 -0.84
N PRO A 243 32.75 -29.63 0.29
CA PRO A 243 31.84 -28.54 0.65
C PRO A 243 31.68 -27.47 -0.45
N ALA A 244 32.74 -27.18 -1.21
CA ALA A 244 32.69 -26.20 -2.30
C ALA A 244 31.83 -26.68 -3.48
N GLN A 245 31.92 -27.96 -3.85
CA GLN A 245 31.07 -28.56 -4.90
C GLN A 245 29.59 -28.55 -4.48
N VAL A 246 29.33 -28.90 -3.22
CA VAL A 246 27.98 -28.85 -2.63
C VAL A 246 27.40 -27.44 -2.68
N GLU A 247 28.17 -26.41 -2.29
CA GLU A 247 27.70 -25.02 -2.27
C GLU A 247 27.28 -24.54 -3.68
N VAL A 248 28.10 -24.82 -4.70
CA VAL A 248 27.81 -24.43 -6.09
C VAL A 248 26.50 -25.03 -6.58
N VAL A 249 26.28 -26.33 -6.34
CA VAL A 249 25.06 -27.02 -6.79
C VAL A 249 23.85 -26.63 -5.95
N ALA A 250 24.00 -26.52 -4.63
CA ALA A 250 22.91 -26.12 -3.73
C ALA A 250 22.37 -24.73 -4.07
N ARG A 251 23.27 -23.77 -4.37
CA ARG A 251 22.90 -22.44 -4.85
C ARG A 251 22.10 -22.52 -6.15
N LYS A 252 22.64 -23.22 -7.15
CA LYS A 252 22.00 -23.32 -8.47
C LYS A 252 20.62 -23.95 -8.39
N GLU A 253 20.50 -25.10 -7.73
CA GLU A 253 19.21 -25.79 -7.58
C GLU A 253 18.18 -24.93 -6.84
N PHE A 254 18.61 -24.22 -5.78
CA PHE A 254 17.74 -23.33 -5.03
C PHE A 254 17.23 -22.16 -5.89
N GLU A 255 18.13 -21.43 -6.57
CA GLU A 255 17.74 -20.25 -7.35
C GLU A 255 16.87 -20.65 -8.57
N ASP A 256 17.20 -21.76 -9.25
CA ASP A 256 16.40 -22.28 -10.36
C ASP A 256 14.98 -22.65 -9.90
N ALA A 257 14.86 -23.36 -8.77
CA ALA A 257 13.56 -23.78 -8.25
C ALA A 257 12.77 -22.59 -7.66
N ALA A 258 13.43 -21.68 -6.95
CA ALA A 258 12.81 -20.47 -6.40
C ALA A 258 12.20 -19.62 -7.52
N ARG A 259 12.94 -19.44 -8.63
CA ARG A 259 12.42 -18.81 -9.84
C ARG A 259 11.21 -19.55 -10.38
N ALA A 260 11.30 -20.87 -10.58
CA ALA A 260 10.20 -21.65 -11.15
C ALA A 260 8.90 -21.55 -10.32
N PHE A 261 9.02 -21.58 -8.99
CA PHE A 261 7.88 -21.39 -8.08
C PHE A 261 7.28 -19.99 -8.18
N MET A 262 8.10 -18.94 -8.04
CA MET A 262 7.60 -17.57 -8.07
C MET A 262 7.04 -17.18 -9.44
N GLU A 263 7.76 -17.50 -10.52
CA GLU A 263 7.36 -17.19 -11.89
C GLU A 263 6.11 -17.98 -12.29
N GLY A 264 6.07 -19.29 -12.00
CA GLY A 264 4.91 -20.13 -12.31
C GLY A 264 3.64 -19.70 -11.58
N THR A 265 3.77 -19.25 -10.33
CA THR A 265 2.63 -18.76 -9.53
C THR A 265 2.02 -17.50 -10.11
N LEU A 266 2.84 -16.50 -10.46
CA LEU A 266 2.32 -15.26 -11.05
C LEU A 266 1.72 -15.50 -12.44
N ARG A 267 2.38 -16.32 -13.28
CA ARG A 267 1.84 -16.69 -14.60
C ARG A 267 0.48 -17.39 -14.50
N LEU A 268 0.32 -18.30 -13.55
CA LEU A 268 -0.97 -18.96 -13.32
C LEU A 268 -2.02 -17.98 -12.80
N GLY A 269 -1.64 -17.09 -11.87
CA GLY A 269 -2.51 -16.02 -11.39
C GLY A 269 -3.01 -15.13 -12.53
N GLU A 270 -2.11 -14.64 -13.39
CA GLU A 270 -2.45 -13.84 -14.56
C GLU A 270 -3.29 -14.64 -15.58
N GLN A 271 -2.98 -15.90 -15.82
CA GLN A 271 -3.77 -16.74 -16.72
C GLN A 271 -5.22 -16.90 -16.23
N GLU A 272 -5.41 -17.10 -14.92
CA GLU A 272 -6.73 -17.33 -14.35
C GLU A 272 -7.49 -16.04 -14.03
N ARG A 273 -6.78 -14.94 -13.76
CA ARG A 273 -7.29 -13.62 -13.37
C ARG A 273 -6.53 -12.53 -14.16
N PRO A 274 -6.75 -12.43 -15.48
CA PRO A 274 -5.91 -11.64 -16.39
C PRO A 274 -5.99 -10.13 -16.19
N LYS A 275 -7.01 -9.63 -15.49
CA LYS A 275 -7.15 -8.22 -15.15
C LYS A 275 -6.59 -7.89 -13.76
N GLY A 276 -6.17 -8.91 -13.00
CA GLY A 276 -5.59 -8.74 -11.67
C GLY A 276 -4.19 -8.14 -11.77
N MET A 277 -3.89 -7.22 -10.87
CA MET A 277 -2.55 -6.66 -10.71
C MET A 277 -1.73 -7.58 -9.80
N TRP A 278 -1.01 -8.53 -10.39
CA TRP A 278 -0.24 -9.58 -9.74
C TRP A 278 1.19 -9.13 -9.43
N GLY A 279 1.64 -9.42 -8.21
CA GLY A 279 3.02 -9.20 -7.81
C GLY A 279 3.31 -9.68 -6.38
N PHE A 280 4.59 -9.77 -6.04
CA PHE A 280 5.02 -10.14 -4.69
C PHE A 280 5.18 -8.91 -3.79
N TYR A 281 4.65 -9.00 -2.58
CA TYR A 281 4.89 -8.03 -1.52
C TYR A 281 6.39 -7.92 -1.20
N GLY A 282 6.87 -6.68 -1.01
CA GLY A 282 8.25 -6.39 -0.65
C GLY A 282 9.24 -6.39 -1.83
N PHE A 283 8.74 -6.51 -3.07
CA PHE A 283 9.57 -6.54 -4.27
C PHE A 283 9.32 -5.31 -5.18
N PRO A 284 10.39 -4.67 -5.70
CA PRO A 284 11.79 -4.89 -5.32
C PRO A 284 12.10 -4.37 -3.91
N SER A 285 13.16 -4.92 -3.30
CA SER A 285 13.72 -4.38 -2.08
C SER A 285 15.00 -3.60 -2.38
N CYS A 286 15.11 -2.42 -1.76
CA CYS A 286 16.25 -1.51 -1.89
C CYS A 286 17.34 -1.79 -0.85
N TYR A 287 17.00 -2.44 0.28
CA TYR A 287 17.90 -2.71 1.42
C TYR A 287 18.66 -1.47 1.94
N ASN A 288 18.11 -0.27 1.77
CA ASN A 288 18.64 1.01 2.22
C ASN A 288 18.37 1.29 3.71
N TYR A 289 18.43 0.28 4.58
CA TYR A 289 18.05 0.42 5.98
C TYR A 289 18.93 1.43 6.73
N TYR A 290 18.30 2.33 7.46
CA TYR A 290 19.00 3.28 8.32
C TYR A 290 19.61 2.56 9.53
N LYS A 291 20.84 2.92 9.89
CA LYS A 291 21.51 2.50 11.13
C LYS A 291 22.00 3.74 11.85
N ASN A 292 21.90 3.78 13.19
CA ASN A 292 22.38 4.91 13.99
C ASN A 292 23.89 5.18 13.84
N THR A 293 24.64 4.20 13.34
CA THR A 293 26.07 4.33 13.04
C THR A 293 26.35 4.89 11.64
N THR A 294 25.32 5.10 10.82
CA THR A 294 25.46 5.64 9.46
C THR A 294 25.65 7.14 9.51
N TYR A 295 26.85 7.59 9.16
CA TYR A 295 27.12 9.00 8.89
C TYR A 295 26.65 9.34 7.47
N ASN A 296 26.03 10.52 7.28
CA ASN A 296 25.54 11.00 5.99
C ASN A 296 24.63 10.01 5.25
N TYR A 297 23.57 9.56 5.91
CA TYR A 297 22.58 8.67 5.30
C TYR A 297 21.91 9.31 4.06
N THR A 298 22.18 8.75 2.87
CA THR A 298 21.65 9.23 1.58
C THR A 298 20.32 8.59 1.19
N GLY A 299 19.96 7.47 1.83
CA GLY A 299 18.80 6.66 1.48
C GLY A 299 18.94 5.87 0.17
N GLU A 300 20.02 6.01 -0.58
CA GLU A 300 20.24 5.28 -1.82
C GLU A 300 20.25 3.76 -1.62
N CYS A 301 19.74 3.02 -2.61
CA CYS A 301 19.91 1.57 -2.63
C CYS A 301 21.41 1.25 -2.83
N PRO A 302 21.99 0.33 -2.05
CA PRO A 302 23.37 -0.08 -2.27
C PRO A 302 23.56 -0.61 -3.70
N GLN A 303 24.68 -0.29 -4.34
CA GLN A 303 24.95 -0.64 -5.74
C GLN A 303 24.84 -2.16 -6.02
N ILE A 304 25.23 -2.99 -5.05
CA ILE A 304 25.09 -4.44 -5.16
C ILE A 304 23.61 -4.87 -5.21
N GLU A 305 22.72 -4.13 -4.56
CA GLU A 305 21.29 -4.44 -4.52
C GLU A 305 20.58 -4.00 -5.80
N LEU A 306 21.02 -2.91 -6.43
CA LEU A 306 20.59 -2.54 -7.78
C LEU A 306 20.91 -3.66 -8.77
N LYS A 307 22.16 -4.16 -8.77
CA LYS A 307 22.58 -5.27 -9.63
C LYS A 307 21.80 -6.56 -9.35
N ARG A 308 21.58 -6.89 -8.08
CA ARG A 308 20.77 -8.06 -7.68
C ARG A 308 19.32 -7.91 -8.14
N ASN A 309 18.77 -6.70 -8.14
CA ASN A 309 17.44 -6.46 -8.69
C ASN A 309 17.42 -6.57 -10.23
N ASP A 310 18.52 -6.24 -10.91
CA ASP A 310 18.65 -6.48 -12.36
C ASP A 310 18.66 -7.99 -12.67
N ASP A 311 19.32 -8.81 -11.83
CA ASP A 311 19.31 -10.28 -11.95
C ASP A 311 17.89 -10.89 -11.76
N LEU A 312 16.96 -10.13 -11.18
CA LEU A 312 15.56 -10.50 -11.00
C LEU A 312 14.64 -9.99 -12.12
N PHE A 313 15.18 -9.59 -13.28
CA PHE A 313 14.37 -9.15 -14.42
C PHE A 313 13.21 -10.11 -14.77
N TRP A 314 13.46 -11.43 -14.65
CA TRP A 314 12.44 -12.45 -14.88
C TRP A 314 11.18 -12.27 -14.00
N LEU A 315 11.34 -11.74 -12.78
CA LEU A 315 10.24 -11.52 -11.85
C LEU A 315 9.45 -10.26 -12.25
N TRP A 316 10.14 -9.19 -12.62
CA TRP A 316 9.51 -7.95 -13.09
C TRP A 316 8.69 -8.20 -14.35
N ASN A 317 9.24 -8.99 -15.27
CA ASN A 317 8.63 -9.30 -16.55
C ASN A 317 7.32 -10.11 -16.45
N VAL A 318 7.10 -10.84 -15.35
CA VAL A 318 5.84 -11.59 -15.11
C VAL A 318 4.95 -10.93 -14.06
N SER A 319 5.33 -9.76 -13.56
CA SER A 319 4.53 -9.01 -12.59
C SER A 319 3.68 -7.98 -13.34
N SER A 320 2.37 -7.96 -13.10
CA SER A 320 1.51 -6.87 -13.60
C SER A 320 1.39 -5.70 -12.62
N ALA A 321 2.00 -5.78 -11.43
CA ALA A 321 2.24 -4.66 -10.53
C ALA A 321 3.43 -4.90 -9.58
N LEU A 322 4.05 -3.83 -9.08
CA LEU A 322 5.16 -3.90 -8.12
C LEU A 322 4.72 -3.39 -6.74
N TYR A 323 5.15 -4.09 -5.68
CA TYR A 323 4.69 -3.86 -4.31
C TYR A 323 5.85 -3.65 -3.33
N PRO A 324 6.71 -2.63 -3.51
CA PRO A 324 7.79 -2.37 -2.56
C PRO A 324 7.20 -1.97 -1.21
N ASP A 325 7.75 -2.44 -0.09
CA ASP A 325 7.37 -1.92 1.23
C ASP A 325 8.18 -0.64 1.51
N ILE A 326 7.59 0.32 2.20
CA ILE A 326 8.24 1.56 2.64
C ILE A 326 8.01 1.77 4.15
N TYR A 327 8.01 0.66 4.90
CA TYR A 327 7.77 0.70 6.33
C TYR A 327 8.92 1.38 7.05
N LEU A 328 8.57 2.17 8.08
CA LEU A 328 9.51 2.93 8.86
C LEU A 328 9.77 2.21 10.18
N ASP A 329 11.04 1.89 10.44
CA ASP A 329 11.44 1.34 11.73
C ASP A 329 11.41 2.42 12.82
N LEU A 330 11.20 2.01 14.07
CA LEU A 330 11.12 2.95 15.21
C LEU A 330 12.40 3.79 15.37
N GLY A 331 13.57 3.24 15.01
CA GLY A 331 14.84 3.96 15.00
C GLY A 331 14.91 5.12 14.00
N MET A 332 13.98 5.19 13.04
CA MET A 332 13.88 6.29 12.08
C MET A 332 13.05 7.47 12.58
N ARG A 333 12.43 7.33 13.77
CA ARG A 333 11.60 8.37 14.35
C ARG A 333 12.38 9.67 14.51
N GLY A 334 11.82 10.76 13.99
CA GLY A 334 12.41 12.10 14.11
C GLY A 334 13.60 12.37 13.17
N LEU A 335 13.93 11.47 12.24
CA LEU A 335 15.03 11.67 11.28
C LEU A 335 14.74 12.72 10.19
N GLY A 336 13.52 13.25 10.13
CA GLY A 336 13.13 14.27 9.14
C GLY A 336 13.46 13.83 7.71
N ASN A 337 14.41 14.52 7.07
CA ASN A 337 14.81 14.25 5.68
C ASN A 337 15.29 12.80 5.45
N GLY A 338 15.84 12.12 6.47
CA GLY A 338 16.23 10.71 6.34
C GLY A 338 15.06 9.78 5.98
N ILE A 339 13.85 10.06 6.49
CA ILE A 339 12.63 9.31 6.14
C ILE A 339 12.27 9.54 4.68
N LEU A 340 12.36 10.78 4.19
CA LEU A 340 12.12 11.12 2.78
C LEU A 340 13.08 10.38 1.87
N LEU A 341 14.38 10.42 2.17
CA LEU A 341 15.39 9.73 1.38
C LEU A 341 15.19 8.21 1.37
N TYR A 342 14.86 7.60 2.52
CA TYR A 342 14.57 6.17 2.62
C TYR A 342 13.40 5.76 1.72
N THR A 343 12.27 6.47 1.85
CA THR A 343 11.04 6.16 1.11
C THR A 343 11.18 6.44 -0.39
N HIS A 344 11.78 7.58 -0.75
CA HIS A 344 12.03 8.00 -2.12
C HIS A 344 12.79 6.93 -2.92
N HIS A 345 13.95 6.48 -2.43
CA HIS A 345 14.78 5.54 -3.18
C HIS A 345 14.16 4.15 -3.33
N ARG A 346 13.31 3.73 -2.39
CA ARG A 346 12.55 2.48 -2.50
C ARG A 346 11.51 2.53 -3.61
N VAL A 347 10.80 3.66 -3.72
CA VAL A 347 9.85 3.89 -4.81
C VAL A 347 10.58 4.04 -6.15
N MET A 348 11.68 4.80 -6.18
CA MET A 348 12.48 4.99 -7.39
C MET A 348 13.09 3.69 -7.89
N GLU A 349 13.49 2.78 -7.00
CA GLU A 349 13.99 1.47 -7.41
C GLU A 349 12.90 0.61 -8.06
N ALA A 350 11.68 0.63 -7.51
CA ALA A 350 10.53 -0.02 -8.15
C ALA A 350 10.24 0.56 -9.54
N MET A 351 10.26 1.89 -9.68
CA MET A 351 10.11 2.54 -10.99
C MET A 351 11.25 2.16 -11.95
N ARG A 352 12.49 2.10 -11.47
CA ARG A 352 13.67 1.76 -12.28
C ARG A 352 13.60 0.35 -12.84
N VAL A 353 13.25 -0.64 -12.02
CA VAL A 353 13.14 -2.03 -12.50
C VAL A 353 11.89 -2.23 -13.36
N GLY A 354 10.78 -1.58 -13.02
CA GLY A 354 9.55 -1.61 -13.81
C GLY A 354 9.70 -1.02 -15.21
N ALA A 355 10.49 0.06 -15.35
CA ALA A 355 10.73 0.71 -16.65
C ALA A 355 11.45 -0.18 -17.67
N GLN A 356 12.06 -1.30 -17.23
CA GLN A 356 12.70 -2.28 -18.11
C GLN A 356 11.69 -3.27 -18.74
N VAL A 357 10.49 -3.36 -18.19
CA VAL A 357 9.46 -4.32 -18.61
C VAL A 357 8.75 -3.81 -19.87
N THR A 358 8.53 -4.71 -20.83
CA THR A 358 7.83 -4.43 -22.09
C THR A 358 6.76 -5.49 -22.32
N PRO A 359 5.63 -5.17 -22.98
CA PRO A 359 5.29 -3.88 -23.61
C PRO A 359 4.72 -2.84 -22.64
N MET A 360 4.35 -3.23 -21.42
CA MET A 360 3.68 -2.36 -20.45
C MET A 360 4.47 -2.30 -19.15
N VAL A 361 4.75 -1.07 -18.70
CA VAL A 361 5.43 -0.83 -17.41
C VAL A 361 4.44 -1.13 -16.28
N PRO A 362 4.79 -2.02 -15.32
CA PRO A 362 3.90 -2.35 -14.22
C PRO A 362 3.71 -1.13 -13.28
N PRO A 363 2.47 -0.81 -12.88
CA PRO A 363 2.22 0.21 -11.87
C PRO A 363 2.87 -0.16 -10.52
N VAL A 364 3.30 0.86 -9.78
CA VAL A 364 3.95 0.71 -8.48
C VAL A 364 2.97 1.06 -7.35
N PHE A 365 2.74 0.12 -6.44
CA PHE A 365 1.89 0.29 -5.27
C PHE A 365 2.70 0.08 -3.98
N PRO A 366 3.36 1.13 -3.45
CA PRO A 366 4.14 0.98 -2.25
C PRO A 366 3.27 0.61 -1.05
N TYR A 367 3.73 -0.36 -0.26
CA TYR A 367 3.11 -0.74 0.99
C TYR A 367 3.59 0.17 2.11
N ALA A 368 2.64 0.81 2.78
CA ALA A 368 2.83 1.74 3.88
C ALA A 368 2.20 1.19 5.17
N ARG A 369 2.67 1.64 6.34
CA ARG A 369 2.02 1.45 7.65
C ARG A 369 1.75 2.82 8.24
N ILE A 370 0.75 2.93 9.10
CA ILE A 370 0.49 4.16 9.89
C ILE A 370 1.16 4.14 11.28
N VAL A 371 1.85 3.04 11.60
CA VAL A 371 2.67 2.86 12.80
C VAL A 371 4.07 2.44 12.40
N TYR A 372 5.06 2.70 13.26
CA TYR A 372 6.41 2.20 13.05
C TYR A 372 6.44 0.66 13.11
N THR A 373 7.38 0.04 12.38
CA THR A 373 7.54 -1.42 12.35
C THR A 373 7.76 -1.96 13.77
N TYR A 374 7.05 -3.04 14.10
CA TYR A 374 7.10 -3.71 15.41
C TYR A 374 6.74 -2.82 16.61
N SER A 375 6.01 -1.71 16.38
CA SER A 375 5.49 -0.84 17.44
C SER A 375 3.98 -0.60 17.28
N LEU A 376 3.37 0.00 18.31
CA LEU A 376 2.03 0.59 18.26
C LEU A 376 2.10 2.12 18.22
N GLU A 377 3.29 2.68 17.98
CA GLU A 377 3.51 4.11 17.90
C GLU A 377 3.16 4.61 16.50
N PHE A 378 2.18 5.51 16.41
CA PHE A 378 1.76 6.11 15.15
C PHE A 378 2.85 7.00 14.56
N LEU A 379 2.89 7.07 13.23
CA LEU A 379 3.78 7.98 12.50
C LEU A 379 3.38 9.44 12.79
N SER A 380 4.37 10.32 12.93
CA SER A 380 4.12 11.73 13.20
C SER A 380 3.64 12.47 11.94
N GLN A 381 2.66 13.35 12.11
CA GLN A 381 2.19 14.25 11.05
C GLN A 381 3.31 15.16 10.53
N ALA A 382 4.11 15.72 11.45
CA ALA A 382 5.29 16.50 11.11
C ALA A 382 6.46 15.55 10.82
N GLY A 383 6.99 15.60 9.59
CA GLY A 383 8.26 14.94 9.23
C GLY A 383 8.14 13.59 8.52
N THR A 384 6.92 13.10 8.25
CA THR A 384 6.72 11.87 7.49
C THR A 384 6.08 12.19 6.13
N PRO A 385 6.81 12.09 5.00
CA PRO A 385 6.24 12.27 3.65
C PRO A 385 5.07 11.33 3.38
N LEU A 386 5.05 10.18 4.06
CA LEU A 386 3.94 9.23 4.05
C LEU A 386 2.62 9.91 4.49
N PHE A 387 2.67 10.76 5.53
CA PHE A 387 1.50 11.51 6.00
C PHE A 387 1.09 12.56 4.96
N SER A 388 2.03 13.29 4.36
CA SER A 388 1.72 14.20 3.25
C SER A 388 1.16 13.46 2.03
N MET A 389 1.66 12.28 1.66
CA MET A 389 1.13 11.45 0.57
C MET A 389 -0.25 10.86 0.89
N LEU A 390 -0.49 10.47 2.15
CA LEU A 390 -1.77 9.97 2.63
C LEU A 390 -2.86 11.07 2.68
N PHE A 391 -2.48 12.29 3.07
CA PHE A 391 -3.43 13.37 3.33
C PHE A 391 -3.55 14.41 2.20
N CYS A 392 -2.52 14.63 1.37
CA CYS A 392 -2.65 15.47 0.17
C CYS A 392 -3.53 14.79 -0.90
N THR A 393 -3.72 13.47 -0.83
CA THR A 393 -4.52 12.71 -1.81
C THR A 393 -5.96 12.50 -1.35
N ALA A 394 -6.20 12.67 -0.04
CA ALA A 394 -7.53 12.69 0.56
C ALA A 394 -8.21 14.07 0.53
N ASN A 395 -7.52 15.12 0.02
CA ASN A 395 -8.04 16.49 0.00
C ASN A 395 -8.03 17.05 -1.44
N PRO A 396 -9.19 17.38 -2.04
CA PRO A 396 -9.25 17.88 -3.43
C PRO A 396 -8.52 19.21 -3.66
N TYR A 397 -8.15 19.94 -2.60
CA TYR A 397 -7.45 21.22 -2.70
C TYR A 397 -5.92 21.11 -2.93
N CYS A 398 -5.33 19.92 -2.86
CA CYS A 398 -3.89 19.73 -3.12
C CYS A 398 -3.54 19.48 -4.59
N LEU A 399 -4.53 19.34 -5.49
CA LEU A 399 -4.31 19.17 -6.94
C LEU A 399 -3.78 20.41 -7.66
N SER A 400 -3.56 21.53 -6.96
CA SER A 400 -3.04 22.77 -7.56
C SER A 400 -1.53 22.99 -7.38
N VAL A 401 -0.78 21.99 -6.93
CA VAL A 401 0.68 22.09 -6.79
C VAL A 401 1.34 20.93 -7.55
N GLN A 402 1.36 21.07 -8.87
CA GLN A 402 2.34 20.43 -9.77
C GLN A 402 3.18 21.52 -10.42
#